data_AF-A0A7X9RZR3-F1
#
_entry.id   AF-A0A7X9RZR3-F1
#
_cell.length_a   1.000
_cell.length_b   1.000
_cell.length_c   1.000
_cell.angle_alpha   90.00
_cell.angle_beta   90.00
_cell.angle_gamma   90.00
#
_symmetry.space_group_name_H-M   'P 1'
#
loop_
_entity.id
_entity.type
_entity.pdbx_description
1 polymer ?
#
loop_
_entity_poly.entity_id
_entity_poly.type
_entity_poly.pdbx_seq_one_letter_code
_entity_poly.pdbx_strand_id
1 'polypeptide(L)'
;MKKIIIVIFLSLCSLTMFGQEQPVTYIKLEVKHPMGKIPYNYVKIEIIKSTSNASKVTLSLNSRPSLLDGQWDYSNKNETYDITVKDFHSLSERMKDLDITQYLDKISIDGYSAIITYGNVHNNISYRFGGLQEGKNYSITSLCQDILMLSKLDPDEIL
;
A
#
# COMPACT_ATOMS: atom_id res chain seq x y z
N MET A 1 -30.37 41.01 -9.14
CA MET A 1 -29.21 41.14 -8.22
C MET A 1 -29.07 39.96 -7.25
N LYS A 2 -30.12 39.53 -6.52
CA LYS A 2 -30.05 38.37 -5.60
C LYS A 2 -29.56 37.04 -6.25
N LYS A 3 -29.91 36.77 -7.51
CA LYS A 3 -29.50 35.56 -8.23
C LYS A 3 -28.00 35.50 -8.56
N ILE A 4 -27.33 36.65 -8.72
CA ILE A 4 -25.90 36.72 -9.08
C ILE A 4 -25.03 36.41 -7.86
N ILE A 5 -25.45 36.86 -6.68
CA ILE A 5 -24.74 36.62 -5.40
C ILE A 5 -24.70 35.12 -5.07
N ILE A 6 -25.79 34.39 -5.35
CA ILE A 6 -25.88 32.94 -5.10
C ILE A 6 -24.90 32.15 -5.97
N VAL A 7 -24.73 32.54 -7.25
CA VAL A 7 -23.82 31.85 -8.18
C VAL A 7 -22.35 32.05 -7.78
N ILE A 8 -21.97 33.25 -7.34
CA ILE A 8 -20.60 33.54 -6.87
C ILE A 8 -20.32 32.78 -5.56
N PHE A 9 -21.29 32.67 -4.66
CA PHE A 9 -21.13 31.92 -3.41
C PHE A 9 -20.99 30.41 -3.66
N LEU A 10 -21.78 29.84 -4.58
CA LEU A 10 -21.64 28.44 -4.99
C LEU A 10 -20.31 28.14 -5.67
N SER A 11 -19.78 29.05 -6.50
CA SER A 11 -18.47 28.84 -7.14
C SER A 11 -17.32 28.91 -6.12
N LEU A 12 -17.39 29.83 -5.15
CA LEU A 12 -16.40 29.93 -4.08
C LEU A 12 -16.41 28.70 -3.16
N CYS A 13 -17.59 28.17 -2.81
CA CYS A 13 -17.69 26.92 -2.07
C CYS A 13 -17.13 25.73 -2.87
N SER A 14 -17.37 25.66 -4.18
CA SER A 14 -16.83 24.58 -5.01
C SER A 14 -15.30 24.59 -5.06
N LEU A 15 -14.66 25.77 -5.15
CA LEU A 15 -13.19 25.88 -5.16
C LEU A 15 -12.55 25.39 -3.84
N THR A 16 -13.22 25.58 -2.70
CA THR A 16 -12.69 25.10 -1.41
C THR A 16 -12.82 23.58 -1.21
N MET A 17 -13.73 22.90 -1.90
CA MET A 17 -13.92 21.46 -1.75
C MET A 17 -13.01 20.61 -2.65
N PHE A 18 -12.48 21.19 -3.73
CA PHE A 18 -11.65 20.45 -4.71
C PHE A 18 -10.14 20.40 -4.37
N GLY A 19 -9.71 20.98 -3.24
CA GLY A 19 -8.29 21.09 -2.87
C GLY A 19 -7.87 20.43 -1.57
N GLN A 20 -8.77 19.76 -0.84
CA GLN A 20 -8.37 19.04 0.37
C GLN A 20 -7.76 17.68 0.00
N GLU A 21 -6.46 17.54 0.22
CA GLU A 21 -5.80 16.22 0.23
C GLU A 21 -6.56 15.31 1.20
N GLN A 22 -7.10 14.22 0.67
CA GLN A 22 -7.81 13.26 1.52
C GLN A 22 -6.79 12.55 2.42
N PRO A 23 -7.07 12.41 3.73
CA PRO A 23 -6.17 11.74 4.63
C PRO A 23 -6.01 10.27 4.25
N VAL A 24 -4.78 9.78 4.25
CA VAL A 24 -4.50 8.36 4.07
C VAL A 24 -5.00 7.61 5.30
N THR A 25 -5.99 6.74 5.12
CA THR A 25 -6.54 5.84 6.15
C THR A 25 -6.36 4.37 5.80
N TYR A 26 -5.90 4.09 4.58
CA TYR A 26 -5.75 2.76 4.02
C TYR A 26 -4.43 2.66 3.27
N ILE A 27 -3.71 1.58 3.52
CA ILE A 27 -2.51 1.16 2.81
C ILE A 27 -2.66 -0.33 2.50
N LYS A 28 -2.33 -0.75 1.29
CA LYS A 28 -2.26 -2.16 0.92
C LYS A 28 -1.02 -2.43 0.09
N LEU A 29 -0.33 -3.52 0.42
CA LEU A 29 0.71 -4.12 -0.40
C LEU A 29 0.23 -5.50 -0.87
N GLU A 30 0.28 -5.75 -2.16
CA GLU A 30 0.07 -7.07 -2.76
C GLU A 30 1.31 -7.46 -3.55
N VAL A 31 1.93 -8.58 -3.22
CA VAL A 31 3.06 -9.15 -3.96
C VAL A 31 2.64 -10.50 -4.53
N LYS A 32 2.88 -10.71 -5.82
CA LYS A 32 2.59 -11.95 -6.55
C LYS A 32 3.83 -12.41 -7.29
N HIS A 33 4.19 -13.66 -7.08
CA HIS A 33 5.21 -14.36 -7.84
C HIS A 33 4.59 -15.21 -8.94
N PRO A 34 5.31 -15.46 -10.05
CA PRO A 34 4.99 -16.51 -11.00
C PRO A 34 4.94 -17.85 -10.28
N MET A 35 4.22 -18.80 -10.87
CA MET A 35 4.06 -20.13 -10.30
C MET A 35 5.43 -20.78 -10.08
N GLY A 36 5.64 -21.35 -8.89
CA GLY A 36 6.85 -22.08 -8.51
C GLY A 36 7.84 -21.33 -7.63
N LYS A 37 7.70 -20.00 -7.41
CA LYS A 37 8.55 -19.32 -6.40
C LYS A 37 8.14 -19.74 -4.99
N ILE A 38 9.14 -20.10 -4.21
CA ILE A 38 9.06 -20.55 -2.82
C ILE A 38 9.86 -19.54 -1.99
N PRO A 39 9.47 -19.24 -0.74
CA PRO A 39 8.38 -19.85 0.02
C PRO A 39 7.01 -19.22 -0.22
N TYR A 40 6.95 -18.00 -0.77
CA TYR A 40 5.70 -17.27 -0.99
C TYR A 40 5.33 -17.20 -2.47
N ASN A 41 4.08 -17.53 -2.81
CA ASN A 41 3.50 -17.18 -4.12
C ASN A 41 2.76 -15.85 -4.07
N TYR A 42 2.12 -15.57 -2.95
CA TYR A 42 1.27 -14.40 -2.78
C TYR A 42 1.36 -13.91 -1.34
N VAL A 43 1.47 -12.60 -1.21
CA VAL A 43 1.44 -11.86 0.05
C VAL A 43 0.52 -10.67 -0.14
N LYS A 44 -0.42 -10.48 0.79
CA LYS A 44 -1.30 -9.32 0.88
C LYS A 44 -1.25 -8.79 2.30
N ILE A 45 -0.89 -7.52 2.42
CA ILE A 45 -0.88 -6.80 3.69
C ILE A 45 -1.80 -5.62 3.54
N GLU A 46 -2.77 -5.48 4.44
CA GLU A 46 -3.71 -4.37 4.49
C GLU A 46 -3.59 -3.67 5.83
N ILE A 47 -3.36 -2.36 5.81
CA ILE A 47 -3.25 -1.53 7.01
C ILE A 47 -4.36 -0.50 6.98
N ILE A 48 -5.25 -0.56 7.98
CA ILE A 48 -6.43 0.29 8.08
C ILE A 48 -6.35 1.09 9.38
N LYS A 49 -6.36 2.42 9.27
CA LYS A 49 -6.59 3.33 10.39
C LYS A 49 -8.09 3.49 10.60
N SER A 50 -8.56 3.19 11.81
CA SER A 50 -9.97 3.30 12.15
C SER A 50 -10.42 4.76 12.13
N THR A 51 -11.57 5.01 11.50
CA THR A 51 -12.23 6.32 11.51
C THR A 51 -13.02 6.58 12.79
N SER A 52 -13.48 5.52 13.46
CA SER A 52 -14.21 5.61 14.73
C SER A 52 -13.29 5.69 15.95
N ASN A 53 -12.05 5.20 15.84
CA ASN A 53 -11.03 5.31 16.86
C ASN A 53 -9.69 5.70 16.24
N ALA A 54 -9.35 6.99 16.30
CA ALA A 54 -8.14 7.53 15.70
C ALA A 54 -6.83 6.92 16.24
N SER A 55 -6.87 6.30 17.42
CA SER A 55 -5.73 5.62 18.05
C SER A 55 -5.56 4.16 17.60
N LYS A 56 -6.51 3.61 16.83
CA LYS A 56 -6.48 2.21 16.39
C LYS A 56 -6.05 2.09 14.93
N VAL A 57 -5.00 1.32 14.70
CA VAL A 57 -4.57 0.90 13.36
C VAL A 57 -4.40 -0.61 13.36
N THR A 58 -5.00 -1.26 12.37
CA THR A 58 -4.99 -2.72 12.25
C THR A 58 -4.28 -3.09 10.95
N LEU A 59 -3.33 -4.02 11.05
CA LEU A 59 -2.62 -4.66 9.94
C LEU A 59 -3.14 -6.09 9.79
N SER A 60 -3.67 -6.43 8.63
CA SER A 60 -4.09 -7.78 8.25
C SER A 60 -3.10 -8.35 7.24
N LEU A 61 -2.54 -9.51 7.56
CA LEU A 61 -1.63 -10.27 6.69
C LEU A 61 -2.34 -11.52 6.16
N ASN A 62 -2.34 -11.68 4.84
CA ASN A 62 -2.73 -12.90 4.18
C ASN A 62 -1.63 -13.34 3.21
N SER A 63 -1.09 -14.55 3.37
CA SER A 63 -0.07 -15.09 2.47
C SER A 63 -0.29 -16.56 2.19
N ARG A 64 0.27 -17.05 1.08
CA ARG A 64 0.19 -18.47 0.71
C ARG A 64 1.46 -18.94 -0.02
N PRO A 65 1.84 -20.22 0.17
CA PRO A 65 2.90 -20.84 -0.61
C PRO A 65 2.50 -21.06 -2.06
N SER A 66 3.49 -21.33 -2.92
CA SER A 66 3.23 -21.77 -4.30
C SER A 66 2.81 -23.23 -4.40
N LEU A 67 3.19 -24.06 -3.42
CA LEU A 67 2.90 -25.49 -3.38
C LEU A 67 2.39 -25.86 -1.99
N LEU A 68 1.45 -26.80 -1.93
CA LEU A 68 0.95 -27.36 -0.67
C LEU A 68 1.90 -28.47 -0.18
N ASP A 69 3.17 -28.12 -0.04
CA ASP A 69 4.19 -28.97 0.58
C ASP A 69 4.38 -28.48 2.02
N GLY A 70 4.36 -29.40 2.99
CA GLY A 70 4.44 -29.09 4.41
C GLY A 70 5.72 -28.35 4.81
N GLN A 71 6.78 -28.43 3.99
CA GLN A 71 7.99 -27.64 4.18
C GLN A 71 7.72 -26.12 4.20
N TRP A 72 6.68 -25.67 3.50
CA TRP A 72 6.35 -24.24 3.32
C TRP A 72 5.09 -23.80 4.06
N ASP A 73 4.57 -24.61 4.98
CA ASP A 73 3.35 -24.28 5.73
C ASP A 73 3.47 -22.96 6.51
N TYR A 74 4.69 -22.59 6.93
CA TYR A 74 4.96 -21.32 7.60
C TYR A 74 4.67 -20.08 6.74
N SER A 75 4.61 -20.23 5.42
CA SER A 75 4.31 -19.15 4.48
C SER A 75 2.80 -18.98 4.22
N ASN A 76 1.96 -19.90 4.76
CA ASN A 76 0.52 -19.78 4.76
C ASN A 76 0.05 -19.05 6.03
N LYS A 77 -0.13 -17.74 5.95
CA LYS A 77 -0.50 -16.90 7.09
C LYS A 77 -1.84 -16.20 6.85
N ASN A 78 -2.63 -16.12 7.90
CA ASN A 78 -3.83 -15.29 7.97
C ASN A 78 -3.90 -14.67 9.37
N GLU A 79 -3.20 -13.56 9.54
CA GLU A 79 -2.89 -12.97 10.84
C GLU A 79 -3.38 -11.51 10.88
N THR A 80 -3.64 -11.02 12.08
CA THR A 80 -4.02 -9.62 12.28
C THR A 80 -3.27 -9.07 13.48
N TYR A 81 -2.76 -7.85 13.32
CA TYR A 81 -1.92 -7.16 14.28
C TYR A 81 -2.47 -5.76 14.53
N ASP A 82 -2.38 -5.29 15.76
CA ASP A 82 -2.49 -3.86 16.03
C ASP A 82 -1.09 -3.25 15.85
N ILE A 83 -1.00 -2.19 15.06
CA ILE A 83 0.23 -1.41 14.88
C ILE A 83 0.05 -0.01 15.44
N THR A 84 1.16 0.68 15.71
CA THR A 84 1.06 2.02 16.29
C THR A 84 0.60 3.05 15.25
N VAL A 85 -0.11 4.08 15.70
CA VAL A 85 -0.45 5.24 14.86
C VAL A 85 0.80 5.91 14.31
N LYS A 86 1.92 5.86 15.05
CA LYS A 86 3.21 6.43 14.63
C LYS A 86 3.76 5.68 13.42
N ASP A 87 3.78 4.35 13.44
CA ASP A 87 4.26 3.54 12.32
C ASP A 87 3.39 3.78 11.08
N PHE A 88 2.07 3.80 11.27
CA PHE A 88 1.13 4.13 10.19
C PHE A 88 1.40 5.51 9.60
N HIS A 89 1.57 6.52 10.45
CA HIS A 89 1.84 7.88 10.01
C HIS A 89 3.15 7.95 9.21
N SER A 90 4.20 7.30 9.70
CA SER A 90 5.49 7.22 9.01
C SER A 90 5.39 6.59 7.62
N LEU A 91 4.59 5.53 7.45
CA LEU A 91 4.32 4.95 6.13
C LEU A 91 3.54 5.91 5.25
N SER A 92 2.49 6.53 5.80
CA SER A 92 1.60 7.42 5.04
C SER A 92 2.29 8.67 4.50
N GLU A 93 3.22 9.26 5.25
CA GLU A 93 3.98 10.43 4.79
C GLU A 93 4.90 10.05 3.63
N ARG A 94 5.62 8.92 3.74
CA ARG A 94 6.49 8.45 2.66
C ARG A 94 5.75 8.14 1.36
N MET A 95 4.47 7.80 1.43
CA MET A 95 3.63 7.60 0.25
C MET A 95 3.27 8.88 -0.47
N LYS A 96 3.22 10.03 0.22
CA LYS A 96 2.97 11.33 -0.41
C LYS A 96 4.14 11.76 -1.28
N ASP A 97 5.36 11.38 -0.87
CA ASP A 97 6.61 11.72 -1.54
C ASP A 97 7.02 10.71 -2.63
N LEU A 98 6.18 9.70 -2.92
CA LEU A 98 6.44 8.78 -4.02
C LEU A 98 6.31 9.53 -5.35
N ASP A 99 7.42 9.77 -6.06
CA ASP A 99 7.39 10.25 -7.44
C ASP A 99 7.02 9.09 -8.38
N ILE A 100 5.74 9.04 -8.73
CA ILE A 100 5.13 7.88 -9.37
C ILE A 100 5.44 7.79 -10.87
N THR A 101 5.86 8.89 -11.48
CA THR A 101 6.09 8.97 -12.93
C THR A 101 7.20 8.04 -13.39
N GLN A 102 8.06 7.60 -12.46
CA GLN A 102 9.22 6.77 -12.73
C GLN A 102 8.89 5.26 -12.81
N TYR A 103 7.67 4.82 -12.45
CA TYR A 103 7.35 3.40 -12.24
C TYR A 103 6.30 2.81 -13.20
N LEU A 104 5.70 3.62 -14.07
CA LEU A 104 4.55 3.22 -14.91
C LEU A 104 4.87 2.20 -16.01
N ASP A 105 6.14 2.08 -16.44
CA ASP A 105 6.50 1.34 -17.67
C ASP A 105 7.43 0.13 -17.47
N LYS A 106 7.72 -0.28 -16.22
CA LYS A 106 8.68 -1.37 -15.97
C LYS A 106 8.05 -2.57 -15.28
N ILE A 107 7.46 -3.44 -16.10
CA ILE A 107 7.30 -4.85 -15.76
C ILE A 107 8.69 -5.46 -15.93
N SER A 108 9.48 -5.51 -14.86
CA SER A 108 10.79 -6.17 -14.93
C SER A 108 10.62 -7.69 -15.01
N ILE A 109 11.62 -8.33 -15.62
CA ILE A 109 11.69 -9.76 -15.95
C ILE A 109 12.03 -10.60 -14.69
N ASP A 110 12.39 -9.98 -13.56
CA ASP A 110 12.81 -10.62 -12.31
C ASP A 110 11.68 -11.32 -11.51
N GLY A 111 10.55 -11.59 -12.17
CA GLY A 111 9.64 -12.63 -11.70
C GLY A 111 8.84 -12.27 -10.45
N TYR A 112 8.43 -11.02 -10.27
CA TYR A 112 7.28 -10.71 -9.41
C TYR A 112 6.57 -9.43 -9.82
N SER A 113 5.29 -9.35 -9.46
CA SER A 113 4.49 -8.14 -9.58
C SER A 113 4.02 -7.73 -8.19
N ALA A 114 4.34 -6.50 -7.82
CA ALA A 114 3.86 -5.88 -6.61
C ALA A 114 2.90 -4.73 -6.95
N ILE A 115 1.92 -4.53 -6.09
CA ILE A 115 0.94 -3.44 -6.17
C ILE A 115 0.90 -2.79 -4.80
N ILE A 116 1.15 -1.49 -4.75
CA ILE A 116 0.91 -0.69 -3.56
C ILE A 116 -0.31 0.19 -3.79
N THR A 117 -1.25 0.18 -2.85
CA THR A 117 -2.47 0.97 -2.88
C THR A 117 -2.52 1.83 -1.62
N TYR A 118 -2.84 3.11 -1.74
CA TYR A 118 -3.06 3.96 -0.57
C TYR A 118 -4.09 5.07 -0.80
N GLY A 119 -4.61 5.61 0.29
CA GLY A 119 -5.63 6.67 0.30
C GLY A 119 -6.69 6.38 1.35
N ASN A 120 -7.95 6.62 1.01
CA ASN A 120 -9.08 6.14 1.79
C ASN A 120 -9.59 4.81 1.17
N VAL A 121 -10.25 3.97 1.96
CA VAL A 121 -10.86 2.71 1.53
C VAL A 121 -11.74 2.90 0.29
N HIS A 122 -12.46 4.02 0.19
CA HIS A 122 -13.33 4.33 -0.95
C HIS A 122 -12.66 5.10 -2.09
N ASN A 123 -11.55 5.78 -1.82
CA ASN A 123 -10.84 6.61 -2.79
C ASN A 123 -9.33 6.41 -2.59
N ASN A 124 -8.77 5.50 -3.37
CA ASN A 124 -7.37 5.11 -3.27
C ASN A 124 -6.72 5.13 -4.65
N ILE A 125 -5.40 5.27 -4.62
CA ILE A 125 -4.56 5.19 -5.80
C ILE A 125 -3.73 3.93 -5.69
N SER A 126 -3.52 3.25 -6.82
CA SER A 126 -2.76 2.00 -6.87
C SER A 126 -1.64 2.11 -7.89
N TYR A 127 -0.45 1.64 -7.52
CA TYR A 127 0.72 1.60 -8.36
C TYR A 127 1.24 0.19 -8.46
N ARG A 128 1.46 -0.27 -9.69
CA ARG A 128 2.05 -1.57 -9.99
C ARG A 128 3.51 -1.38 -10.36
N PHE A 129 4.35 -2.26 -9.84
CA PHE A 129 5.76 -2.35 -10.19
C PHE A 129 6.16 -3.84 -10.21
N GLY A 130 7.29 -4.16 -10.86
CA GLY A 130 7.82 -5.52 -10.88
C GLY A 130 9.33 -5.49 -11.05
N GLY A 131 10.02 -6.49 -10.47
CA GLY A 131 11.48 -6.65 -10.40
C GLY A 131 12.25 -5.36 -10.15
N LEU A 132 12.59 -5.15 -8.88
CA LEU A 132 13.26 -3.95 -8.41
C LEU A 132 14.74 -4.00 -8.80
N GLN A 133 15.12 -3.37 -9.91
CA GLN A 133 16.54 -3.21 -10.26
C GLN A 133 17.25 -2.32 -9.23
N GLU A 134 18.42 -2.77 -8.76
CA GLU A 134 19.33 -2.00 -7.93
C GLU A 134 19.61 -0.63 -8.56
N GLY A 135 19.48 0.45 -7.79
CA GLY A 135 19.91 1.78 -8.20
C GLY A 135 18.81 2.81 -8.48
N LYS A 136 17.59 2.41 -8.90
CA LYS A 136 16.56 3.38 -9.34
C LYS A 136 15.23 3.39 -8.57
N ASN A 137 14.98 2.39 -7.72
CA ASN A 137 13.68 2.22 -7.05
C ASN A 137 13.76 2.22 -5.50
N TYR A 138 14.85 2.71 -4.91
CA TYR A 138 15.11 2.61 -3.45
C TYR A 138 13.95 3.10 -2.57
N SER A 139 13.23 4.14 -2.98
CA SER A 139 12.12 4.69 -2.17
C SER A 139 10.93 3.72 -2.06
N ILE A 140 10.49 3.14 -3.18
CA ILE A 140 9.35 2.19 -3.16
C ILE A 140 9.77 0.82 -2.61
N THR A 141 11.00 0.37 -2.89
CA THR A 141 11.54 -0.88 -2.33
C THR A 141 11.59 -0.82 -0.81
N SER A 142 12.21 0.23 -0.26
CA SER A 142 12.31 0.40 1.20
C SER A 142 10.94 0.50 1.86
N LEU A 143 9.99 1.18 1.23
CA LEU A 143 8.61 1.25 1.74
C LEU A 143 7.95 -0.13 1.81
N CYS A 144 8.16 -0.98 0.80
CA CYS A 144 7.65 -2.34 0.81
C CYS A 144 8.35 -3.20 1.88
N GLN A 145 9.66 -3.07 2.02
CA GLN A 145 10.42 -3.74 3.08
C GLN A 145 9.89 -3.38 4.46
N ASP A 146 9.60 -2.10 4.72
CA ASP A 146 9.06 -1.66 6.00
C ASP A 146 7.65 -2.23 6.27
N ILE A 147 6.80 -2.30 5.25
CA ILE A 147 5.47 -2.94 5.36
C ILE A 147 5.61 -4.44 5.66
N LEU A 148 6.54 -5.13 5.00
CA LEU A 148 6.82 -6.56 5.22
C LEU A 148 7.34 -6.81 6.64
N MET A 149 8.31 -6.01 7.10
CA MET A 149 8.85 -6.10 8.46
C MET A 149 7.78 -5.83 9.52
N LEU A 150 6.90 -4.84 9.31
CA LEU A 150 5.76 -4.58 10.21
C LEU A 150 4.78 -5.76 10.28
N SER A 151 4.65 -6.52 9.19
CA SER A 151 3.86 -7.75 9.15
C SER A 151 4.59 -8.99 9.67
N LYS A 152 5.81 -8.84 10.19
CA LYS A 152 6.69 -9.93 10.66
C LYS A 152 7.07 -10.93 9.56
N LEU A 153 7.21 -10.44 8.33
CA LEU A 153 7.74 -11.20 7.21
C LEU A 153 9.16 -10.75 6.89
N ASP A 154 9.97 -11.69 6.41
CA ASP A 154 11.31 -11.40 5.89
C ASP A 154 11.19 -10.84 4.46
N PRO A 155 11.62 -9.58 4.21
CA PRO A 155 11.57 -9.02 2.87
C PRO A 155 12.39 -9.79 1.84
N ASP A 156 13.49 -10.44 2.23
CA ASP A 156 14.39 -11.14 1.30
C ASP A 156 13.77 -12.43 0.76
N GLU A 157 12.80 -13.01 1.47
CA GLU A 157 12.02 -14.17 0.98
C GLU A 157 10.93 -13.76 -0.03
N ILE A 158 10.64 -12.47 -0.16
CA ILE A 158 9.48 -11.94 -0.91
C ILE A 158 9.91 -11.04 -2.07
N LEU A 159 10.78 -10.05 -1.85
CA LEU A 159 11.11 -9.04 -2.87
C LEU A 159 12.26 -9.41 -3.82
#